data_AF-A0A2V3U7M3-F1
#
_entry.id   AF-A0A2V3U7M3-F1
#
_cell.length_a   1.000
_cell.length_b   1.000
_cell.length_c   1.000
_cell.angle_alpha   90.00
_cell.angle_beta   90.00
_cell.angle_gamma   90.00
#
_symmetry.space_group_name_H-M   'P 1'
#
loop_
_entity.id
_entity.type
_entity.pdbx_description
1 polymer ?
#
loop_
_entity_poly.entity_id
_entity_poly.type
_entity_poly.pdbx_seq_one_letter_code
_entity_poly.pdbx_strand_id
1 'polypeptide(L)'
;MGQRSTTSRAAQAPSLGDRAAAARESAARHLHSKTGPSQFADPQAYTDGFDFSPFTTADMAFIYKIARDTANLWRHVTNMPRCNEPSELAGIPRSTALGLFADFECERLGFLSDRCVQELSRRQPADDEERDHILCTQILHEIECNGRIDRRDAPTLLIEALKAWG
;
A
#
# COMPACT_ATOMS: atom_id res chain seq x y z
N MET A 1 23.61 54.33 29.02
CA MET A 1 22.93 53.01 29.08
C MET A 1 21.47 53.21 28.67
N GLY A 2 21.11 52.87 27.43
CA GLY A 2 19.72 52.96 26.94
C GLY A 2 19.17 51.56 26.70
N GLN A 3 18.12 51.18 27.42
CA GLN A 3 17.47 49.87 27.32
C GLN A 3 16.74 49.73 25.97
N ARG A 4 17.01 48.65 25.24
CA ARG A 4 16.21 48.20 24.09
C ARG A 4 15.03 47.37 24.61
N SER A 5 13.81 47.86 24.43
CA SER A 5 12.60 47.06 24.59
C SER A 5 12.35 46.26 23.30
N THR A 6 12.59 44.96 23.32
CA THR A 6 12.13 44.04 22.28
C THR A 6 10.73 43.55 22.63
N THR A 7 9.70 44.14 22.03
CA THR A 7 8.34 43.64 22.10
C THR A 7 8.20 42.46 21.14
N SER A 8 8.20 41.24 21.67
CA SER A 8 7.85 40.03 20.92
C SER A 8 6.37 40.08 20.55
N ARG A 9 6.07 40.22 19.25
CA ARG A 9 4.71 40.17 18.72
C ARG A 9 4.29 38.70 18.59
N ALA A 10 3.56 38.21 19.59
CA ALA A 10 2.94 36.89 19.51
C ALA A 10 2.01 36.82 18.29
N ALA A 11 2.29 35.89 17.37
CA ALA A 11 1.43 35.64 16.21
C ALA A 11 0.08 35.11 16.70
N GLN A 12 -1.01 35.84 16.43
CA GLN A 12 -2.37 35.36 16.70
C GLN A 12 -2.64 34.12 15.84
N ALA A 13 -3.17 33.08 16.48
CA ALA A 13 -3.56 31.86 15.78
C ALA A 13 -4.70 32.15 14.79
N PRO A 14 -4.69 31.55 13.59
CA PRO A 14 -5.70 31.80 12.57
C PRO A 14 -7.09 31.38 13.04
N SER A 15 -8.10 32.18 12.73
CA SER A 15 -9.48 31.89 13.11
C SER A 15 -10.02 30.65 12.38
N LEU A 16 -11.11 30.08 12.88
CA LEU A 16 -11.77 28.96 12.19
C LEU A 16 -12.23 29.34 10.77
N GLY A 17 -12.59 30.61 10.55
CA GLY A 17 -12.93 31.13 9.22
C GLY A 17 -11.73 31.13 8.28
N ASP A 18 -10.57 31.57 8.77
CA ASP A 18 -9.32 31.59 7.99
C ASP A 18 -8.86 30.17 7.64
N ARG A 19 -9.01 29.23 8.59
CA ARG A 19 -8.71 27.81 8.37
C ARG A 19 -9.64 27.18 7.33
N ALA A 20 -10.93 27.50 7.37
CA ALA A 20 -11.90 27.02 6.39
C ALA A 20 -11.65 27.60 5.00
N ALA A 21 -11.26 28.88 4.91
CA ALA A 21 -10.87 29.53 3.66
C ALA A 21 -9.60 28.89 3.07
N ALA A 22 -8.57 28.70 3.89
CA ALA A 22 -7.33 28.04 3.49
C ALA A 22 -7.55 26.59 3.04
N ALA A 23 -8.46 25.85 3.69
CA ALA A 23 -8.84 24.51 3.28
C ALA A 23 -9.56 24.50 1.92
N ARG A 24 -10.46 25.45 1.67
CA ARG A 24 -11.15 25.60 0.37
C ARG A 24 -10.19 26.00 -0.74
N GLU A 25 -9.27 26.91 -0.47
CA GLU A 25 -8.25 27.36 -1.43
C GLU A 25 -7.21 26.28 -1.72
N SER A 26 -6.87 25.46 -0.72
CA SER A 26 -6.08 24.24 -0.93
C SER A 26 -6.83 23.23 -1.81
N ALA A 27 -8.09 22.94 -1.49
CA ALA A 27 -8.93 22.04 -2.28
C ALA A 27 -9.10 22.52 -3.74
N ALA A 28 -9.30 23.82 -3.95
CA ALA A 28 -9.45 24.41 -5.29
C ALA A 28 -8.19 24.28 -6.14
N ARG A 29 -7.00 24.39 -5.53
CA ARG A 29 -5.71 24.15 -6.20
C ARG A 29 -5.54 22.70 -6.64
N HIS A 30 -6.06 21.74 -5.88
CA HIS A 30 -6.01 20.33 -6.24
C HIS A 30 -7.07 19.90 -7.26
N LEU A 31 -8.18 20.62 -7.37
CA LEU A 31 -9.24 20.36 -8.36
C LEU A 31 -8.89 20.79 -9.79
N HIS A 32 -7.88 21.65 -9.99
CA HIS A 32 -7.53 22.23 -11.29
C HIS A 32 -6.36 21.53 -12.02
N SER A 33 -5.79 20.45 -11.49
CA SER A 33 -4.76 19.69 -12.20
C SER A 33 -5.39 18.77 -13.25
N LYS A 34 -5.59 19.29 -14.47
CA LYS A 34 -6.04 18.50 -15.64
C LYS A 34 -4.99 17.53 -16.19
N THR A 35 -3.85 17.40 -15.55
CA THR A 35 -2.86 16.35 -15.79
C THR A 35 -2.70 15.57 -14.49
N GLY A 36 -3.36 14.42 -14.40
CA GLY A 36 -3.02 13.44 -13.37
C GLY A 36 -1.55 13.04 -13.51
N PRO A 37 -0.82 12.72 -12.43
CA PRO A 37 0.56 12.30 -12.54
C PRO A 37 0.64 11.05 -13.42
N SER A 38 1.32 11.12 -14.57
CA SER A 38 1.57 9.94 -15.41
C SER A 38 2.51 8.91 -14.76
N GLN A 39 3.00 9.21 -13.54
CA GLN A 39 3.89 8.37 -12.76
C GLN A 39 3.17 7.24 -11.99
N PHE A 40 1.84 7.21 -11.99
CA PHE A 40 1.05 6.18 -11.28
C PHE A 40 0.21 5.31 -12.24
N ALA A 41 0.67 5.14 -13.48
CA ALA A 41 -0.10 4.47 -14.52
C ALA A 41 0.09 2.94 -14.54
N ASP A 42 1.24 2.46 -14.07
CA ASP A 42 1.59 1.03 -14.12
C ASP A 42 2.22 0.59 -12.80
N PRO A 43 1.40 0.11 -11.83
CA PRO A 43 1.90 -0.39 -10.56
C PRO A 43 2.84 -1.60 -10.72
N GLN A 44 2.64 -2.41 -11.76
CA GLN A 44 3.42 -3.62 -12.00
C GLN A 44 4.86 -3.30 -12.42
N ALA A 45 5.05 -2.30 -13.29
CA ALA A 45 6.39 -1.86 -13.73
C ALA A 45 7.33 -1.50 -12.55
N TYR A 46 6.80 -0.96 -11.45
CA TYR A 46 7.58 -0.65 -10.26
C TYR A 46 8.08 -1.91 -9.52
N THR A 47 7.34 -3.01 -9.65
CA THR A 47 7.69 -4.30 -9.01
C THR A 47 8.54 -5.18 -9.90
N ASP A 48 8.39 -5.09 -11.21
CA ASP A 48 9.21 -5.85 -12.17
C ASP A 48 10.69 -5.47 -12.11
N GLY A 49 10.99 -4.22 -11.74
CA GLY A 49 12.36 -3.74 -11.54
C GLY A 49 13.01 -4.13 -10.20
N PHE A 50 12.28 -4.81 -9.30
CA PHE A 50 12.80 -5.20 -7.99
C PHE A 50 13.57 -6.53 -8.09
N ASP A 51 14.88 -6.49 -7.81
CA ASP A 51 15.72 -7.69 -7.79
C ASP A 51 15.64 -8.39 -6.42
N PHE A 52 15.08 -9.60 -6.39
CA PHE A 52 14.95 -10.42 -5.19
C PHE A 52 16.20 -11.29 -4.89
N SER A 53 17.12 -11.39 -5.84
CA SER A 53 18.32 -12.26 -5.74
C SER A 53 19.19 -12.01 -4.48
N PRO A 54 19.41 -10.77 -4.01
CA PRO A 54 20.27 -10.54 -2.86
C PRO A 54 19.61 -10.81 -1.50
N PHE A 55 18.29 -11.03 -1.46
CA PHE A 55 17.54 -11.20 -0.22
C PHE A 55 17.49 -12.67 0.20
N THR A 56 17.60 -12.94 1.49
CA THR A 56 17.41 -14.28 2.05
C THR A 56 15.93 -14.70 2.04
N THR A 57 15.66 -15.97 2.32
CA THR A 57 14.29 -16.48 2.47
C THR A 57 13.53 -15.74 3.58
N ALA A 58 14.19 -15.50 4.72
CA ALA A 58 13.63 -14.74 5.83
C ALA A 58 13.35 -13.28 5.46
N ASP A 59 14.27 -12.62 4.73
CA ASP A 59 14.06 -11.24 4.27
C ASP A 59 12.82 -11.14 3.36
N MET A 60 12.65 -12.08 2.44
CA MET A 60 11.49 -12.07 1.53
C MET A 60 10.18 -12.35 2.28
N ALA A 61 10.17 -13.27 3.24
CA ALA A 61 9.00 -13.49 4.10
C ALA A 61 8.64 -12.21 4.88
N PHE A 62 9.64 -11.46 5.33
CA PHE A 62 9.44 -10.18 6.00
C PHE A 62 8.95 -9.08 5.03
N ILE A 63 9.52 -8.98 3.83
CA ILE A 63 9.06 -8.05 2.78
C ILE A 63 7.60 -8.34 2.43
N TYR A 64 7.23 -9.61 2.23
CA TYR A 64 5.85 -10.02 1.99
C TYR A 64 4.92 -9.51 3.09
N LYS A 65 5.29 -9.75 4.35
CA LYS A 65 4.50 -9.30 5.51
C LYS A 65 4.32 -7.78 5.51
N ILE A 66 5.39 -7.02 5.30
CA ILE A 66 5.31 -5.55 5.26
C ILE A 66 4.43 -5.09 4.09
N ALA A 67 4.62 -5.64 2.91
CA ALA A 67 3.87 -5.28 1.71
C ALA A 67 2.38 -5.53 1.92
N ARG A 68 2.02 -6.71 2.43
CA ARG A 68 0.65 -7.08 2.81
C ARG A 68 0.07 -6.13 3.85
N ASP A 69 0.74 -5.95 4.98
CA ASP A 69 0.23 -5.14 6.09
C ASP A 69 0.00 -3.69 5.62
N THR A 70 0.91 -3.17 4.78
CA THR A 70 0.82 -1.83 4.21
C THR A 70 -0.30 -1.72 3.17
N ALA A 71 -0.49 -2.71 2.31
CA ALA A 71 -1.58 -2.75 1.33
C ALA A 71 -2.95 -2.74 2.04
N ASN A 72 -3.08 -3.46 3.16
CA ASN A 72 -4.29 -3.45 3.97
C ASN A 72 -4.58 -2.07 4.58
N LEU A 73 -3.55 -1.35 5.04
CA LEU A 73 -3.70 0.03 5.52
C LEU A 73 -4.18 0.97 4.40
N TRP A 74 -3.58 0.88 3.22
CA TRP A 74 -4.01 1.66 2.06
C TRP A 74 -5.45 1.34 1.65
N ARG A 75 -5.88 0.09 1.75
CA ARG A 75 -7.26 -0.32 1.44
C ARG A 75 -8.30 0.36 2.35
N HIS A 76 -7.93 0.76 3.56
CA HIS A 76 -8.81 1.60 4.38
C HIS A 76 -8.93 3.03 3.83
N VAL A 77 -7.84 3.56 3.29
CA VAL A 77 -7.79 4.91 2.70
C VAL A 77 -8.50 4.96 1.34
N THR A 78 -8.40 3.92 0.50
CA THR A 78 -9.10 3.84 -0.80
C THR A 78 -10.62 3.91 -0.66
N ASN A 79 -11.14 3.38 0.45
CA ASN A 79 -12.57 3.43 0.76
C ASN A 79 -13.06 4.79 1.28
N MET A 80 -12.15 5.73 1.56
CA MET A 80 -12.43 7.01 2.22
C MET A 80 -12.48 8.30 1.38
N PRO A 81 -12.21 8.37 0.06
CA PRO A 81 -12.25 9.63 -0.67
C PRO A 81 -13.32 9.61 -1.76
N ARG A 82 -14.58 9.56 -1.37
CA ARG A 82 -15.70 9.74 -2.29
C ARG A 82 -16.12 11.21 -2.27
N CYS A 83 -15.72 11.97 -3.28
CA CYS A 83 -16.23 13.31 -3.49
C CYS A 83 -17.44 13.26 -4.42
N ASN A 84 -18.50 13.96 -4.03
CA ASN A 84 -19.63 14.24 -4.92
C ASN A 84 -19.28 15.49 -5.73
N GLU A 85 -19.20 15.37 -7.06
CA GLU A 85 -19.03 16.55 -7.91
C GLU A 85 -20.33 17.39 -7.97
N PRO A 86 -20.25 18.73 -7.97
CA PRO A 86 -21.44 19.58 -8.00
C PRO A 86 -22.14 19.73 -9.37
N SER A 87 -21.75 19.03 -10.45
CA SER A 87 -22.38 19.24 -11.77
C SER A 87 -22.45 18.00 -12.67
N GLU A 88 -23.54 17.93 -13.43
CA GLU A 88 -23.93 17.02 -14.54
C GLU A 88 -23.96 15.49 -14.30
N LEU A 89 -23.23 14.96 -13.31
CA LEU A 89 -23.24 13.55 -12.88
C LEU A 89 -23.66 13.41 -11.41
N ALA A 90 -24.72 14.12 -11.03
CA ALA A 90 -25.22 14.14 -9.65
C ALA A 90 -25.51 12.71 -9.14
N GLY A 91 -24.68 12.21 -8.22
CA GLY A 91 -24.90 10.95 -7.50
C GLY A 91 -23.84 9.86 -7.67
N ILE A 92 -22.85 10.00 -8.57
CA ILE A 92 -21.75 9.04 -8.68
C ILE A 92 -20.54 9.55 -7.89
N PRO A 93 -20.16 8.89 -6.77
CA PRO A 93 -18.97 9.27 -6.04
C PRO A 93 -17.71 9.00 -6.87
N ARG A 94 -16.79 9.96 -6.93
CA ARG A 94 -15.47 9.80 -7.56
C ARG A 94 -14.37 9.71 -6.51
N SER A 95 -13.34 8.89 -6.79
CA SER A 95 -12.11 8.83 -6.01
C SER A 95 -11.38 10.17 -6.08
N THR A 96 -10.94 10.70 -4.94
CA THR A 96 -10.01 11.85 -4.92
C THR A 96 -8.62 11.44 -5.42
N ALA A 97 -7.74 12.41 -5.64
CA ALA A 97 -6.33 12.14 -5.93
C ALA A 97 -5.66 11.26 -4.86
N LEU A 98 -6.02 11.40 -3.58
CA LEU A 98 -5.51 10.52 -2.52
C LEU A 98 -6.08 9.09 -2.63
N GLY A 99 -7.33 8.95 -3.08
CA GLY A 99 -7.93 7.65 -3.38
C GLY A 99 -7.23 6.93 -4.50
N LEU A 100 -7.02 7.63 -5.62
CA LEU A 100 -6.29 7.09 -6.77
C LEU A 100 -4.86 6.69 -6.40
N PHE A 101 -4.18 7.49 -5.57
CA PHE A 101 -2.86 7.14 -5.04
C PHE A 101 -2.90 5.91 -4.14
N ALA A 102 -3.87 5.83 -3.23
CA ALA A 102 -4.04 4.69 -2.35
C ALA A 102 -4.37 3.41 -3.13
N ASP A 103 -5.19 3.50 -4.19
CA ASP A 103 -5.53 2.38 -5.09
C ASP A 103 -4.25 1.89 -5.79
N PHE A 104 -3.48 2.81 -6.36
CA PHE A 104 -2.18 2.53 -6.96
C PHE A 104 -1.22 1.83 -5.99
N GLU A 105 -1.06 2.35 -4.77
CA GLU A 105 -0.17 1.75 -3.77
C GLU A 105 -0.66 0.37 -3.31
N CYS A 106 -1.97 0.17 -3.17
CA CYS A 106 -2.55 -1.15 -2.91
C CYS A 106 -2.18 -2.16 -4.00
N GLU A 107 -2.37 -1.79 -5.27
CA GLU A 107 -2.06 -2.65 -6.42
C GLU A 107 -0.56 -2.93 -6.51
N ARG A 108 0.28 -1.89 -6.39
CA ARG A 108 1.75 -2.00 -6.42
C ARG A 108 2.26 -2.96 -5.34
N LEU A 109 1.74 -2.85 -4.12
CA LEU A 109 2.12 -3.74 -3.03
C LEU A 109 1.57 -5.16 -3.20
N GLY A 110 0.40 -5.32 -3.84
CA GLY A 110 -0.12 -6.61 -4.27
C GLY A 110 0.84 -7.32 -5.22
N PHE A 111 1.25 -6.65 -6.31
CA PHE A 111 2.23 -7.21 -7.24
C PHE A 111 3.57 -7.54 -6.59
N LEU A 112 4.01 -6.72 -5.62
CA LEU A 112 5.24 -6.99 -4.88
C LEU A 112 5.12 -8.29 -4.05
N SER A 113 4.00 -8.46 -3.35
CA SER A 113 3.69 -9.69 -2.61
C SER A 113 3.62 -10.92 -3.52
N ASP A 114 2.94 -10.82 -4.67
CA ASP A 114 2.84 -11.90 -5.65
C ASP A 114 4.23 -12.33 -6.14
N ARG A 115 5.08 -11.35 -6.49
CA ARG A 115 6.47 -11.59 -6.92
C ARG A 115 7.30 -12.21 -5.79
N CYS A 116 7.16 -11.76 -4.54
CA CYS A 116 7.80 -12.40 -3.38
C CYS A 116 7.46 -13.88 -3.28
N VAL A 117 6.17 -14.23 -3.36
CA VAL A 117 5.70 -15.62 -3.26
C VAL A 117 6.19 -16.44 -4.44
N GLN A 118 6.16 -15.87 -5.64
CA GLN A 118 6.69 -16.52 -6.85
C GLN A 118 8.18 -16.83 -6.70
N GLU A 119 9.00 -15.90 -6.21
CA GLU A 119 10.42 -16.16 -6.01
C GLU A 119 10.67 -17.15 -4.87
N LEU A 120 9.95 -17.06 -3.75
CA LEU A 120 10.01 -18.04 -2.66
C LEU A 120 9.69 -19.46 -3.15
N SER A 121 8.68 -19.61 -4.03
CA SER A 121 8.27 -20.92 -4.57
C SER A 121 9.34 -21.60 -5.44
N ARG A 122 10.28 -20.83 -5.99
CA ARG A 122 11.36 -21.33 -6.83
C ARG A 122 12.61 -21.70 -6.04
N ARG A 123 12.72 -21.26 -4.78
CA ARG A 123 13.89 -21.51 -3.95
C ARG A 123 13.81 -22.90 -3.33
N GLN A 124 14.95 -23.57 -3.32
CA GLN A 124 15.11 -24.79 -2.55
C GLN A 124 15.54 -24.39 -1.13
N PRO A 125 14.78 -24.75 -0.09
CA PRO A 125 15.14 -24.40 1.28
C PRO A 125 16.43 -25.13 1.68
N ALA A 126 17.35 -24.42 2.32
CA ALA A 126 18.60 -24.99 2.82
C ALA A 126 18.40 -25.76 4.13
N ASP A 127 17.41 -25.35 4.93
CA ASP A 127 17.08 -25.93 6.23
C ASP A 127 15.56 -25.91 6.50
N ASP A 128 15.17 -26.46 7.64
CA ASP A 128 13.78 -26.54 8.07
C ASP A 128 13.19 -25.14 8.36
N GLU A 129 13.99 -24.18 8.82
CA GLU A 129 13.54 -22.82 9.12
C GLU A 129 13.17 -22.06 7.83
N GLU A 130 14.01 -22.15 6.80
CA GLU A 130 13.71 -21.61 5.48
C GLU A 130 12.48 -22.28 4.85
N ARG A 131 12.36 -23.61 4.98
CA ARG A 131 11.19 -24.34 4.52
C ARG A 131 9.92 -23.81 5.19
N ASP A 132 9.97 -23.58 6.50
CA ASP A 132 8.84 -23.07 7.27
C ASP A 132 8.46 -21.66 6.85
N HIS A 133 9.44 -20.79 6.58
CA HIS A 133 9.19 -19.46 6.03
C HIS A 133 8.49 -19.49 4.67
N ILE A 134 8.95 -20.36 3.76
CA ILE A 134 8.35 -20.52 2.42
C ILE A 134 6.90 -21.00 2.56
N LEU A 135 6.67 -22.08 3.31
CA LEU A 135 5.35 -22.69 3.48
C LEU A 135 4.37 -21.74 4.17
N CYS A 136 4.79 -21.07 5.25
CA CYS A 136 3.94 -20.08 5.94
C CYS A 136 3.54 -18.94 5.02
N THR A 137 4.49 -18.41 4.25
CA THR A 137 4.22 -17.27 3.35
C THR A 137 3.26 -17.68 2.23
N GLN A 138 3.47 -18.84 1.62
CA GLN A 138 2.57 -19.38 0.58
C GLN A 138 1.15 -19.66 1.11
N ILE A 139 1.04 -20.25 2.30
CA ILE A 139 -0.26 -20.52 2.94
C ILE A 139 -1.02 -19.22 3.21
N LEU A 140 -0.35 -18.22 3.80
CA LEU A 140 -0.95 -16.92 4.06
C LEU A 140 -1.42 -16.26 2.77
N HIS A 141 -0.60 -16.31 1.72
CA HIS A 141 -0.94 -15.76 0.42
C HIS A 141 -2.17 -16.41 -0.19
N GLU A 142 -2.25 -17.74 -0.20
CA GLU A 142 -3.42 -18.47 -0.68
C GLU A 142 -4.69 -18.10 0.08
N ILE A 143 -4.63 -18.03 1.42
CA ILE A 143 -5.77 -17.64 2.24
C ILE A 143 -6.20 -16.20 1.93
N GLU A 144 -5.26 -15.29 1.68
CA GLU A 144 -5.53 -13.88 1.43
C GLU A 144 -6.10 -13.64 0.02
N CYS A 145 -5.61 -14.35 -0.99
CA CYS A 145 -6.07 -14.21 -2.38
C CYS A 145 -7.37 -14.98 -2.63
N ASN A 146 -7.46 -16.22 -2.12
CA ASN A 146 -8.53 -17.16 -2.47
C ASN A 146 -9.52 -17.42 -1.30
N GLY A 147 -9.25 -16.91 -0.10
CA GLY A 147 -10.03 -17.21 1.11
C GLY A 147 -9.83 -18.64 1.64
N ARG A 148 -9.00 -19.44 0.95
CA ARG A 148 -8.72 -20.86 1.24
C ARG A 148 -7.47 -21.28 0.48
N ILE A 149 -6.84 -22.37 0.90
CA ILE A 149 -5.81 -23.04 0.09
C ILE A 149 -6.50 -23.85 -1.00
N ASP A 150 -6.46 -23.37 -2.24
CA ASP A 150 -7.05 -24.08 -3.38
C ASP A 150 -6.04 -25.10 -3.95
N ARG A 151 -6.45 -26.36 -4.05
CA ARG A 151 -5.61 -27.42 -4.63
C ARG A 151 -5.37 -27.24 -6.13
N ARG A 152 -6.10 -26.35 -6.80
CA ARG A 152 -5.85 -26.02 -8.21
C ARG A 152 -4.61 -25.15 -8.36
N ASP A 153 -4.45 -24.18 -7.47
CA ASP A 153 -3.38 -23.18 -7.54
C ASP A 153 -2.14 -23.65 -6.74
N ALA A 154 -2.36 -24.33 -5.61
CA ALA A 154 -1.33 -24.86 -4.73
C ALA A 154 -1.58 -26.34 -4.35
N PRO A 155 -1.47 -27.30 -5.31
CA PRO A 155 -1.90 -28.69 -5.14
C PRO A 155 -1.18 -29.46 -4.03
N THR A 156 0.09 -29.16 -3.80
CA THR A 156 0.94 -29.89 -2.83
C THR A 156 1.15 -29.14 -1.53
N LEU A 157 0.79 -27.86 -1.44
CA LEU A 157 1.12 -26.98 -0.32
C LEU A 157 0.67 -27.52 1.04
N LEU A 158 -0.57 -27.99 1.13
CA LEU A 158 -1.09 -28.61 2.36
C LEU A 158 -0.36 -29.91 2.72
N ILE A 159 0.03 -30.71 1.72
CA ILE A 159 0.74 -31.97 1.94
C ILE A 159 2.17 -31.67 2.42
N GLU A 160 2.82 -30.67 1.82
CA GLU A 160 4.16 -30.22 2.20
C GLU A 160 4.17 -29.66 3.62
N ALA A 161 3.19 -28.84 3.97
CA ALA A 161 3.01 -28.34 5.34
C ALA A 161 2.78 -29.48 6.35
N LEU A 162 1.93 -30.46 6.02
CA LEU A 162 1.71 -31.63 6.88
C LEU A 162 2.97 -32.48 7.06
N LYS A 163 3.82 -32.58 6.03
CA LYS A 163 5.11 -33.29 6.15
C LYS A 163 6.13 -32.52 6.98
N ALA A 164 6.07 -31.19 6.95
CA ALA A 164 7.00 -30.33 7.68
C ALA A 164 6.66 -30.22 9.18
N TRP A 165 5.37 -30.18 9.54
CA TRP A 165 4.91 -29.85 10.89
C TRP A 165 4.09 -30.94 11.60
N GLY A 166 3.80 -32.06 10.91
CA GLY A 166 2.95 -33.15 11.40
C GLY A 166 3.68 -34.37 11.92
#